data_AF-A0A497M1L6-F1
#
_entry.id   AF-A0A497M1L6-F1
#
_cell.length_a   1.000
_cell.length_b   1.000
_cell.length_c   1.000
_cell.angle_alpha   90.00
_cell.angle_beta   90.00
_cell.angle_gamma   90.00
#
_symmetry.space_group_name_H-M   'P 1'
#
loop_
_entity.id
_entity.type
_entity.pdbx_description
1 polymer ?
#
loop_
_entity_poly.entity_id
_entity_poly.type
_entity_poly.pdbx_seq_one_letter_code
_entity_poly.pdbx_strand_id
1 'polypeptide(L)'
;MPTSKNIGTRKDEIAESLVKIIDSGLKEIFGEHAASIIYSYMEKNLSLRKQEIPARIGEFKKGLRTFLSTGAYVVEKTVLKKLYRSYGLEFEEKESYDFEDYLEELKRKVKDEIKG
;
A
#
# COMPACT_ATOMS: atom_id res chain seq x y z
N MET A 1 -15.93 -31.38 -3.11
CA MET A 1 -14.52 -31.00 -3.32
C MET A 1 -14.44 -29.47 -3.34
N PRO A 2 -13.65 -28.82 -2.48
CA PRO A 2 -13.28 -27.43 -2.70
C PRO A 2 -11.82 -27.40 -3.19
N THR A 3 -11.58 -27.17 -4.47
CA THR A 3 -10.20 -27.09 -4.99
C THR A 3 -9.98 -25.82 -5.80
N SER A 4 -9.18 -24.95 -5.19
CA SER A 4 -8.18 -24.06 -5.81
C SER A 4 -8.59 -22.74 -6.44
N LYS A 5 -9.88 -22.42 -6.69
CA LYS A 5 -10.23 -21.16 -7.38
C LYS A 5 -10.28 -19.89 -6.50
N ASN A 6 -10.13 -20.00 -5.18
CA ASN A 6 -10.55 -18.94 -4.24
C ASN A 6 -9.41 -18.18 -3.51
N ILE A 7 -8.14 -18.54 -3.78
CA ILE A 7 -6.95 -17.94 -3.13
C ILE A 7 -6.26 -16.93 -4.05
N GLY A 8 -6.25 -17.18 -5.37
CA GLY A 8 -5.70 -16.24 -6.37
C GLY A 8 -6.48 -14.93 -6.38
N THR A 9 -7.80 -15.01 -6.53
CA THR A 9 -8.71 -13.86 -6.59
C THR A 9 -8.58 -12.88 -5.42
N ARG A 10 -8.39 -13.38 -4.19
CA ARG A 10 -8.32 -12.51 -2.99
C ARG A 10 -6.99 -11.82 -2.79
N LYS A 11 -5.88 -12.46 -3.16
CA LYS A 11 -4.56 -11.79 -3.18
C LYS A 11 -4.58 -10.65 -4.20
N ASP A 12 -5.23 -10.88 -5.33
CA ASP A 12 -5.37 -9.90 -6.39
C ASP A 12 -6.27 -8.73 -5.95
N GLU A 13 -7.38 -8.98 -5.26
CA GLU A 13 -8.25 -7.94 -4.69
C GLU A 13 -7.52 -7.00 -3.70
N ILE A 14 -6.71 -7.57 -2.79
CA ILE A 14 -5.91 -6.77 -1.85
C ILE A 14 -4.84 -5.97 -2.59
N ALA A 15 -4.18 -6.58 -3.58
CA ALA A 15 -3.16 -5.90 -4.39
C ALA A 15 -3.76 -4.73 -5.19
N GLU A 16 -4.91 -4.93 -5.83
CA GLU A 16 -5.63 -3.88 -6.53
C GLU A 16 -6.09 -2.75 -5.59
N SER A 17 -6.62 -3.11 -4.42
CA SER A 17 -7.02 -2.15 -3.39
C SER A 17 -5.83 -1.30 -2.94
N LEU A 18 -4.68 -1.94 -2.69
CA LEU A 18 -3.44 -1.26 -2.30
C LEU A 18 -2.98 -0.27 -3.36
N VAL A 19 -2.98 -0.65 -4.65
CA VAL A 19 -2.60 0.26 -5.75
C VAL A 19 -3.54 1.47 -5.81
N LYS A 20 -4.86 1.26 -5.71
CA LYS A 20 -5.85 2.34 -5.73
C LYS A 20 -5.69 3.30 -4.55
N ILE A 21 -5.39 2.77 -3.37
CA ILE A 21 -5.27 3.56 -2.14
C ILE A 21 -3.96 4.33 -2.10
N ILE A 22 -2.85 3.74 -2.54
CA ILE A 22 -1.57 4.45 -2.72
C ILE A 22 -1.76 5.62 -3.70
N ASP A 23 -2.42 5.37 -4.83
CA ASP A 23 -2.71 6.40 -5.82
C ASP A 23 -3.56 7.53 -5.26
N SER A 24 -4.66 7.19 -4.59
CA SER A 24 -5.53 8.17 -3.95
C SER A 24 -4.77 8.96 -2.88
N GLY A 25 -3.94 8.31 -2.06
CA GLY A 25 -3.16 8.98 -1.02
C GLY A 25 -2.14 9.97 -1.58
N LEU A 26 -1.39 9.57 -2.62
CA LEU A 26 -0.43 10.46 -3.28
C LEU A 26 -1.13 11.67 -3.93
N LYS A 27 -2.25 11.44 -4.62
CA LYS A 27 -3.03 12.50 -5.27
C LYS A 27 -3.71 13.44 -4.29
N GLU A 28 -4.15 12.94 -3.14
CA GLU A 28 -4.73 13.78 -2.09
C GLU A 28 -3.70 14.71 -1.47
N ILE A 29 -2.48 14.21 -1.24
CA ILE A 29 -1.41 15.00 -0.60
C ILE A 29 -0.79 16.00 -1.59
N PHE A 30 -0.52 15.58 -2.83
CA PHE A 30 0.29 16.35 -3.77
C PHE A 30 -0.47 16.84 -5.01
N GLY A 31 -1.69 16.35 -5.25
CA GLY A 31 -2.40 16.54 -6.52
C GLY A 31 -1.95 15.59 -7.62
N GLU A 32 -2.75 15.52 -8.69
CA GLU A 32 -2.56 14.62 -9.84
C GLU A 32 -1.18 14.75 -10.49
N HIS A 33 -0.74 15.99 -10.75
CA HIS A 33 0.51 16.24 -11.47
C HIS A 33 1.74 15.79 -10.68
N ALA A 34 1.85 16.21 -9.42
CA ALA A 34 2.99 15.84 -8.57
C ALA A 34 3.01 14.34 -8.24
N ALA A 35 1.84 13.70 -8.07
CA ALA A 35 1.75 12.25 -7.95
C ALA A 35 2.33 11.53 -9.20
N SER A 36 2.05 12.04 -10.40
CA SER A 36 2.62 11.48 -11.64
C SER A 36 4.15 11.61 -11.72
N ILE A 37 4.73 12.67 -11.15
CA ILE A 37 6.18 12.87 -11.08
C ILE A 37 6.82 11.82 -10.15
N ILE A 38 6.18 11.53 -9.01
CA ILE A 38 6.63 10.49 -8.08
C ILE A 38 6.64 9.13 -8.79
N TYR A 39 5.55 8.76 -9.48
CA TYR A 39 5.52 7.50 -10.24
C TYR A 39 6.55 7.48 -11.38
N SER A 40 6.72 8.60 -12.08
CA SER A 40 7.73 8.72 -13.13
C SER A 40 9.15 8.54 -12.58
N TYR A 41 9.43 9.05 -11.38
CA TYR A 41 10.70 8.81 -10.69
C TYR A 41 10.89 7.32 -10.39
N MET A 42 9.87 6.65 -9.83
CA MET A 42 9.93 5.22 -9.50
C MET A 42 10.15 4.36 -10.74
N GLU A 43 9.43 4.64 -11.83
CA GLU A 43 9.58 3.88 -13.07
C GLU A 43 10.97 4.09 -13.69
N LYS A 44 11.45 5.34 -13.76
CA LYS A 44 12.74 5.65 -14.41
C LYS A 44 13.95 5.20 -13.60
N ASN A 45 13.90 5.30 -12.26
CA ASN A 45 15.07 5.07 -11.41
C ASN A 45 15.08 3.69 -10.75
N LEU A 46 13.92 3.06 -10.59
CA LEU A 46 13.78 1.76 -9.90
C LEU A 46 13.17 0.68 -10.80
N SER A 47 12.82 1.02 -12.05
CA SER A 47 12.08 0.13 -12.95
C SER A 47 10.84 -0.44 -12.28
N LEU A 48 10.16 0.39 -11.47
CA LEU A 48 9.00 0.00 -10.67
C LEU A 48 7.76 0.68 -11.22
N ARG A 49 6.90 -0.09 -11.90
CA ARG A 49 5.60 0.40 -12.36
C ARG A 49 4.58 0.37 -11.22
N LYS A 50 3.58 1.25 -11.31
CA LYS A 50 2.49 1.37 -10.33
C LYS A 50 1.83 0.02 -10.00
N GLN A 51 1.59 -0.82 -10.99
CA GLN A 51 0.93 -2.12 -10.84
C GLN A 51 1.82 -3.18 -10.16
N GLU A 52 3.14 -2.97 -10.15
CA GLU A 52 4.11 -3.89 -9.55
C GLU A 52 4.36 -3.59 -8.07
N ILE A 53 3.90 -2.42 -7.59
CA ILE A 53 4.07 -1.97 -6.19
C ILE A 53 3.64 -3.03 -5.17
N PRO A 54 2.48 -3.72 -5.31
CA PRO A 54 2.08 -4.74 -4.33
C PRO A 54 3.08 -5.90 -4.20
N ALA A 55 3.76 -6.26 -5.28
CA ALA A 55 4.76 -7.32 -5.28
C ALA A 55 6.15 -6.84 -4.83
N ARG A 56 6.44 -5.55 -5.01
CA ARG A 56 7.75 -4.92 -4.74
C ARG A 56 7.64 -3.78 -3.73
N ILE A 57 6.88 -3.99 -2.65
CA ILE A 57 6.51 -2.94 -1.71
C ILE A 57 7.71 -2.32 -0.98
N GLY A 58 8.74 -3.11 -0.67
CA GLY A 58 9.97 -2.60 -0.06
C GLY A 58 10.73 -1.64 -0.98
N GLU A 59 10.67 -1.87 -2.30
CA GLU A 59 11.26 -0.96 -3.29
C GLU A 59 10.45 0.32 -3.42
N PHE A 60 9.12 0.23 -3.38
CA PHE A 60 8.24 1.39 -3.32
C PHE A 60 8.56 2.27 -2.10
N LYS A 61 8.61 1.69 -0.90
CA LYS A 61 8.95 2.41 0.35
C LYS A 61 10.32 3.06 0.27
N LYS A 62 11.34 2.31 -0.17
CA LYS A 62 12.69 2.86 -0.33
C LYS A 62 12.71 4.02 -1.31
N GLY A 63 12.08 3.86 -2.48
CA GLY A 63 11.97 4.90 -3.50
C GLY A 63 11.25 6.15 -3.00
N LEU A 64 10.15 5.96 -2.27
CA LEU A 64 9.38 7.04 -1.69
C LEU A 64 10.20 7.83 -0.66
N ARG A 65 10.92 7.13 0.23
CA ARG A 65 11.83 7.74 1.21
C ARG A 65 13.02 8.44 0.55
N THR A 66 13.56 7.91 -0.53
CA THR A 66 14.62 8.59 -1.29
C THR A 66 14.10 9.86 -1.97
N PHE A 67 12.89 9.83 -2.54
CA PHE A 67 12.34 10.97 -3.26
C PHE A 67 11.82 12.08 -2.33
N LEU A 68 11.12 11.71 -1.26
CA LEU A 68 10.43 12.66 -0.36
C LEU A 68 11.18 12.91 0.96
N SER A 69 12.24 12.14 1.26
CA SER A 69 12.93 12.19 2.56
C SER A 69 11.93 12.03 3.71
N THR A 70 11.94 12.94 4.70
CA THR A 70 11.01 12.95 5.83
C THR A 70 9.54 13.06 5.42
N GLY A 71 9.24 13.61 4.24
CA GLY A 71 7.88 13.69 3.69
C GLY A 71 7.26 12.33 3.36
N ALA A 72 8.09 11.28 3.16
CA ALA A 72 7.59 9.94 2.90
C ALA A 72 6.74 9.39 4.04
N TYR A 73 7.05 9.75 5.29
CA TYR A 73 6.31 9.29 6.46
C TYR A 73 4.86 9.78 6.48
N VAL A 74 4.60 11.01 6.00
CA VAL A 74 3.24 11.56 5.88
C VAL A 74 2.43 10.77 4.85
N VAL A 75 3.07 10.37 3.75
CA VAL A 75 2.45 9.55 2.71
C VAL A 75 2.17 8.14 3.24
N GLU A 76 3.17 7.48 3.83
CA GLU A 76 3.04 6.14 4.43
C GLU A 76 1.85 6.10 5.40
N LYS A 77 1.78 7.07 6.33
CA LYS A 77 0.65 7.19 7.28
C LYS A 77 -0.70 7.39 6.61
N THR A 78 -0.78 8.28 5.64
CA THR A 78 -2.05 8.58 4.94
C THR A 78 -2.56 7.35 4.19
N VAL A 79 -1.66 6.64 3.51
CA VAL A 79 -1.97 5.39 2.82
C VAL A 79 -2.46 4.33 3.81
N LEU A 80 -1.75 4.11 4.93
CA LEU A 80 -2.13 3.12 5.93
C LEU A 80 -3.50 3.41 6.56
N LYS A 81 -3.75 4.68 6.93
CA LYS A 81 -5.06 5.10 7.47
C LYS A 81 -6.20 4.80 6.51
N LYS A 82 -6.03 5.14 5.24
CA LYS A 82 -7.03 4.87 4.20
C LYS A 82 -7.22 3.37 3.99
N LEU A 83 -6.13 2.62 4.01
CA LEU A 83 -6.14 1.18 3.80
C LEU A 83 -6.90 0.47 4.92
N TYR A 84 -6.56 0.71 6.18
CA TYR A 84 -7.29 0.15 7.32
C TYR A 84 -8.78 0.53 7.27
N ARG A 85 -9.10 1.81 7.03
CA ARG A 85 -10.49 2.28 6.93
C ARG A 85 -11.26 1.61 5.79
N SER A 86 -10.61 1.27 4.67
CA SER A 86 -11.27 0.59 3.56
C SER A 86 -11.74 -0.83 3.90
N TYR A 87 -11.16 -1.43 4.94
CA TYR A 87 -11.57 -2.73 5.50
C TYR A 87 -12.37 -2.57 6.80
N GLY A 88 -12.86 -1.38 7.13
CA GLY A 88 -13.63 -1.13 8.37
C GLY A 88 -12.80 -1.16 9.65
N LEU A 89 -11.46 -1.11 9.54
CA LEU A 89 -10.54 -1.16 10.67
C LEU A 89 -10.03 0.23 11.05
N GLU A 90 -9.74 0.44 12.33
CA GLU A 90 -9.03 1.63 12.79
C GLU A 90 -7.52 1.46 12.66
N PHE A 91 -6.85 2.52 12.17
CA PHE A 91 -5.39 2.57 12.13
C PHE A 91 -4.87 3.12 13.45
N GLU A 92 -4.14 2.28 14.18
CA GLU A 92 -3.43 2.64 15.40
C GLU A 92 -1.93 2.62 15.15
N GLU A 93 -1.26 3.73 15.46
CA GLU A 93 0.18 3.83 15.31
C GLU A 93 0.92 3.09 16.44
N LYS A 94 1.92 2.32 16.06
CA LYS A 94 2.79 1.49 16.90
C LYS A 94 4.24 1.87 16.62
N GLU A 95 4.99 2.20 17.66
CA GLU A 95 6.38 2.67 17.54
C GLU A 95 7.31 1.64 16.91
N SER A 96 7.04 0.34 17.09
CA SER A 96 7.88 -0.73 16.55
C SER A 96 7.57 -1.12 15.11
N TYR A 97 6.50 -0.59 14.51
CA TYR A 97 6.03 -1.01 13.20
C TYR A 97 6.54 -0.09 12.10
N ASP A 98 7.04 -0.69 11.02
CA ASP A 98 7.22 -0.04 9.75
C ASP A 98 6.04 -0.27 8.79
N PHE A 99 6.13 0.31 7.59
CA PHE A 99 5.06 0.26 6.61
C PHE A 99 4.66 -1.18 6.24
N GLU A 100 5.62 -2.09 6.06
CA GLU A 100 5.40 -3.49 5.73
C GLU A 100 4.76 -4.25 6.90
N ASP A 101 5.15 -3.95 8.14
CA ASP A 101 4.55 -4.54 9.34
C ASP A 101 3.04 -4.28 9.41
N TYR A 102 2.60 -3.05 9.09
CA TYR A 102 1.17 -2.73 9.02
C TYR A 102 0.45 -3.46 7.89
N LEU A 103 1.09 -3.65 6.74
CA LEU A 103 0.48 -4.38 5.63
C LEU A 103 0.31 -5.86 5.98
N GLU A 104 1.28 -6.47 6.65
CA GLU A 104 1.17 -7.85 7.12
C GLU A 104 0.11 -8.00 8.23
N GLU A 105 0.04 -7.05 9.16
CA GLU A 105 -1.03 -7.02 10.15
C GLU A 105 -2.41 -6.93 9.49
N LEU A 106 -2.58 -6.02 8.54
CA LEU A 106 -3.84 -5.87 7.83
C LEU A 106 -4.23 -7.17 7.11
N LYS A 107 -3.29 -7.80 6.39
CA LYS A 107 -3.52 -9.08 5.71
C LYS A 107 -3.95 -10.18 6.69
N ARG A 108 -3.46 -10.16 7.94
CA ARG A 108 -3.90 -11.08 8.99
C ARG A 108 -5.32 -10.76 9.46
N LYS A 109 -5.61 -9.51 9.82
CA LYS A 109 -6.93 -9.07 10.30
C LYS A 109 -8.04 -9.37 9.29
N VAL A 110 -7.82 -9.08 8.01
CA VAL A 110 -8.77 -9.35 6.92
C VAL A 110 -9.01 -10.86 6.71
N LYS A 111 -8.04 -11.73 7.06
CA LYS A 111 -8.23 -13.19 7.00
C LYS A 111 -9.03 -13.72 8.20
N ASP A 112 -8.93 -13.08 9.36
CA ASP A 112 -9.52 -13.55 10.61
C ASP A 112 -11.02 -13.21 10.71
N GLU A 113 -11.47 -12.08 10.15
CA GLU A 113 -12.90 -11.72 10.07
C GLU A 113 -13.76 -12.70 9.25
N ILE A 114 -13.14 -13.57 8.43
CA ILE A 114 -13.84 -14.55 7.59
C ILE A 114 -14.04 -15.89 8.31
N LYS A 115 -13.41 -16.09 9.48
CA LYS A 115 -13.57 -17.30 10.31
C LYS A 115 -14.59 -17.14 11.44
N GLY A 116 -15.14 -15.94 11.63
CA GLY A 116 -16.17 -15.63 12.63
C GLY A 116 -17.57 -15.75 12.08
#